data_AF-A0AAV6VHE0-F1
#
_entry.id   AF-A0AAV6VHE0-F1
#
_cell.length_a   1.000
_cell.length_b   1.000
_cell.length_c   1.000
_cell.angle_alpha   90.00
_cell.angle_beta   90.00
_cell.angle_gamma   90.00
#
_symmetry.space_group_name_H-M   'P 1'
#
loop_
_entity.id
_entity.type
_entity.pdbx_description
1 polymer ?
#
loop_
_entity_poly.entity_id
_entity_poly.type
_entity_poly.pdbx_seq_one_letter_code
_entity_poly.pdbx_strand_id
1 'polypeptide(L)'
;MPHKQQLANKQRLKAASRKRVSGMRYENAWILECIIMRMKSSRLYEHIRINRIMTLPGRTCLQKSLKAYKSGYGFNEKMFTVLKEKVKKFDSFKKHGNLLFDEMKLSEHLKMKSDGYIEGYVDYGSLDTPEELKSHTHTSLCDHGMVFVFVPFVGDWAQVLGVFATKGNMKADLLAKMITEAIIYAENAGLFVDCVTGDGASWNRKMWKKFGIGYTEDQETFKFKTVHPCDTRRFLYFISDFPHLLKCLRNRFIKTGFRTPEGEVRLEVIREAWRADQSPLTLRAMPKVTPVHLSPNTFEKMRYEATERTTLFVKKISQLIRVMTSRHGPTDLLLNTKDSKFLDDFLTYMSTWKNYCGEKKLGYLTQSTETGLQVTLRSTLALTEYLSKEQKDQKKIYQSFIDSLIDDGKFFEASDVLKNTCKIDEVPILQHSDSRLIFYVAGYVVRKFFKTEKCPDCKIIIASKKNDCHQASAEFTKTFDIWGLMYPSTSLFVLIWKKENAFTECLSVQTLHHECIEGVITALEQKCITPIGCEKH
;
A
#
# COMPACT_ATOMS: atom_id res chain seq x y z
N MET A 1 32.94 3.83 -13.34
CA MET A 1 32.11 5.03 -13.06
C MET A 1 30.65 4.74 -13.38
N PRO A 2 29.70 5.08 -12.50
CA PRO A 2 28.26 5.06 -12.80
C PRO A 2 27.89 5.82 -14.08
N HIS A 3 26.90 5.32 -14.84
CA HIS A 3 26.50 5.87 -16.15
C HIS A 3 26.21 7.39 -16.11
N LYS A 4 25.47 7.87 -15.09
CA LYS A 4 25.16 9.30 -14.94
C LYS A 4 26.41 10.17 -14.74
N GLN A 5 27.41 9.66 -14.03
CA GLN A 5 28.69 10.36 -13.85
C GLN A 5 29.48 10.39 -15.15
N GLN A 6 29.44 9.32 -15.95
CA GLN A 6 30.06 9.30 -17.28
C GLN A 6 29.44 10.37 -18.19
N LEU A 7 28.10 10.48 -18.22
CA LEU A 7 27.40 11.51 -19.00
C LEU A 7 27.81 12.92 -18.57
N ALA A 8 27.83 13.21 -17.26
CA ALA A 8 28.24 14.50 -16.73
C ALA A 8 29.69 14.85 -17.11
N ASN A 9 30.60 13.90 -16.95
CA ASN A 9 32.01 14.08 -17.30
C ASN A 9 32.21 14.31 -18.80
N LYS A 10 31.47 13.59 -19.65
CA LYS A 10 31.51 13.78 -21.11
C LYS A 10 31.10 15.20 -21.51
N GLN A 11 30.06 15.75 -20.88
CA GLN A 11 29.65 17.13 -21.14
C GLN A 11 30.69 18.14 -20.62
N ARG A 12 31.30 17.87 -19.47
CA ARG A 12 32.38 18.71 -18.92
C ARG A 12 33.58 18.79 -19.86
N LEU A 13 34.05 17.64 -20.35
CA LEU A 13 35.17 17.58 -21.31
C LEU A 13 34.84 18.34 -22.60
N LYS A 14 33.61 18.16 -23.12
CA LYS A 14 33.12 18.85 -24.32
C LYS A 14 33.00 20.36 -24.13
N ALA A 15 32.67 20.82 -22.93
CA ALA A 15 32.66 22.25 -22.62
C ALA A 15 34.08 22.82 -22.51
N ALA A 16 34.99 22.08 -21.86
CA ALA A 16 36.38 22.47 -21.70
C ALA A 16 37.13 22.57 -23.04
N SER A 17 36.80 21.71 -24.00
CA SER A 17 37.42 21.73 -25.34
C SER A 17 36.93 22.87 -26.25
N ARG A 18 36.04 23.75 -25.78
CA ARG A 18 35.43 24.82 -26.59
C ARG A 18 35.83 26.21 -26.10
N LYS A 19 36.13 27.10 -27.05
CA LYS A 19 36.37 28.53 -26.77
C LYS A 19 35.16 29.24 -26.16
N ARG A 20 33.94 28.80 -26.49
CA ARG A 20 32.68 29.28 -25.91
C ARG A 20 31.70 28.13 -25.69
N VAL A 21 31.05 28.13 -24.52
CA VAL A 21 29.99 27.16 -24.17
C VAL A 21 28.63 27.49 -24.81
N SER A 22 28.50 28.69 -25.38
CA SER A 22 27.37 29.10 -26.20
C SER A 22 27.15 28.13 -27.36
N GLY A 23 25.89 27.75 -27.61
CA GLY A 23 25.52 26.84 -28.70
C GLY A 23 26.07 25.42 -28.55
N MET A 24 26.50 25.00 -27.36
CA MET A 24 26.93 23.62 -27.12
C MET A 24 25.75 22.66 -27.29
N ARG A 25 25.94 21.61 -28.11
CA ARG A 25 24.97 20.53 -28.27
C ARG A 25 25.17 19.48 -27.19
N TYR A 26 24.09 19.16 -26.47
CA TYR A 26 24.06 18.14 -25.44
C TYR A 26 23.49 16.84 -26.01
N GLU A 27 23.86 15.71 -25.41
CA GLU A 27 23.27 14.42 -25.75
C GLU A 27 21.85 14.29 -25.18
N ASN A 28 20.95 13.60 -25.89
CA ASN A 28 19.54 13.46 -25.49
C ASN A 28 19.41 12.82 -24.10
N ALA A 29 20.24 11.84 -23.77
CA ALA A 29 20.27 11.21 -22.44
C ALA A 29 20.62 12.22 -21.33
N TRP A 30 21.55 13.13 -21.59
CA TRP A 30 21.91 14.19 -20.63
C TRP A 30 20.83 15.26 -20.52
N ILE A 31 20.21 15.64 -21.64
CA ILE A 31 19.07 16.57 -21.64
C ILE A 31 17.93 16.00 -20.80
N LEU A 32 17.60 14.71 -20.96
CA LEU A 32 16.56 14.05 -20.18
C LEU A 32 16.88 14.06 -18.68
N GLU A 33 18.11 13.74 -18.29
CA GLU A 33 18.55 13.83 -16.89
C GLU A 33 18.44 15.28 -16.37
N CYS A 34 18.79 16.27 -17.18
CA CYS A 34 18.66 17.69 -16.82
C CYS A 34 17.20 18.14 -16.66
N ILE A 35 16.28 17.62 -17.48
CA ILE A 35 14.84 17.83 -17.32
C ILE A 35 14.39 17.25 -15.97
N ILE A 36 14.78 16.01 -15.65
CA ILE A 36 14.45 15.35 -14.37
C ILE A 36 15.02 16.13 -13.17
N MET A 37 16.28 16.57 -13.24
CA MET A 37 16.90 17.39 -12.20
C MET A 37 16.12 18.70 -11.98
N ARG A 38 15.72 19.37 -13.06
CA ARG A 38 14.91 20.60 -12.99
C ARG A 38 13.52 20.34 -12.40
N MET A 39 12.89 19.21 -12.74
CA MET A 39 11.59 18.81 -12.17
C MET A 39 11.69 18.57 -10.67
N LYS A 40 12.78 17.95 -10.19
CA LYS A 40 13.05 17.74 -8.76
C LYS A 40 13.27 19.07 -8.03
N SER A 41 14.06 19.99 -8.58
CA SER A 41 14.22 21.33 -8.03
C SER A 41 14.72 22.32 -9.08
N SER A 42 13.83 23.22 -9.51
CA SER A 42 14.16 24.27 -10.47
C SER A 42 15.17 25.27 -9.91
N ARG A 43 15.06 25.61 -8.62
CA ARG A 43 15.99 26.53 -7.93
C ARG A 43 17.39 25.94 -7.84
N LEU A 44 17.50 24.69 -7.38
CA LEU A 44 18.81 24.01 -7.27
C LEU A 44 19.45 23.84 -8.66
N TYR A 45 18.66 23.44 -9.66
CA TYR A 45 19.14 23.31 -11.04
C TYR A 45 19.75 24.63 -11.55
N GLU A 46 19.06 25.75 -11.33
CA GLU A 46 19.57 27.06 -11.75
C GLU A 46 20.79 27.51 -10.93
N HIS A 47 20.83 27.22 -9.63
CA HIS A 47 22.00 27.50 -8.80
C HIS A 47 23.24 26.74 -9.31
N ILE A 48 23.12 25.44 -9.57
CA ILE A 48 24.21 24.61 -10.12
C ILE A 48 24.66 25.14 -11.49
N ARG A 49 23.72 25.53 -12.35
CA ARG A 49 23.99 26.04 -13.69
C ARG A 49 24.68 27.41 -13.68
N ILE A 50 24.15 28.36 -12.89
CA ILE A 50 24.65 29.75 -12.83
C ILE A 50 26.04 29.79 -12.21
N ASN A 51 26.24 29.06 -11.10
CA ASN A 51 27.54 28.95 -10.43
C ASN A 51 28.51 28.01 -11.15
N ARG A 52 28.12 27.47 -12.32
CA ARG A 52 28.96 26.58 -13.16
C ARG A 52 29.53 25.37 -12.40
N ILE A 53 28.82 24.91 -11.37
CA ILE A 53 29.17 23.70 -10.61
C ILE A 53 29.15 22.48 -11.54
N MET A 54 28.22 22.46 -12.50
CA MET A 54 28.11 21.42 -13.52
C MET A 54 27.74 22.01 -14.89
N THR A 55 28.17 21.34 -15.96
CA THR A 55 27.85 21.75 -17.34
C THR A 55 26.41 21.40 -17.70
N LEU A 56 25.49 22.35 -17.45
CA LEU A 56 24.05 22.17 -17.61
C LEU A 56 23.45 23.02 -18.75
N PRO A 57 22.49 22.48 -19.52
CA PRO A 57 21.77 23.23 -20.53
C PRO A 57 20.92 24.37 -19.91
N GLY A 58 20.81 25.47 -20.66
CA GLY A 58 19.96 26.60 -20.29
C GLY A 58 18.46 26.31 -20.42
N ARG A 59 17.64 27.17 -19.81
CA ARG A 59 16.16 27.07 -19.81
C ARG A 59 15.58 26.85 -21.21
N THR A 60 16.00 27.67 -22.17
CA THR A 60 15.52 27.62 -23.55
C THR A 60 15.87 26.31 -24.25
N CYS A 61 17.03 25.72 -23.94
CA CYS A 61 17.45 24.43 -24.50
C CYS A 61 16.55 23.30 -23.98
N LEU A 62 16.27 23.28 -22.68
CA LEU A 62 15.34 22.32 -22.08
C LEU A 62 13.92 22.48 -22.63
N GLN A 63 13.42 23.72 -22.71
CA GLN A 63 12.10 24.01 -23.28
C GLN A 63 11.98 23.58 -24.74
N LYS A 64 12.99 23.86 -25.58
CA LYS A 64 13.02 23.39 -26.98
C LYS A 64 12.98 21.86 -27.06
N SER A 65 13.67 21.18 -26.15
CA SER A 65 13.68 19.72 -26.09
C SER A 65 12.32 19.16 -25.65
N LEU A 66 11.66 19.82 -24.69
CA LEU A 66 10.30 19.47 -24.26
C LEU A 66 9.25 19.70 -25.35
N LYS A 67 9.41 20.69 -26.23
CA LYS A 67 8.48 20.91 -27.37
C LYS A 67 8.40 19.72 -28.33
N ALA A 68 9.43 18.88 -28.40
CA ALA A 68 9.38 17.65 -29.20
C ALA A 68 8.42 16.60 -28.62
N TYR A 69 8.14 16.67 -27.32
CA TYR A 69 7.18 15.81 -26.62
C TYR A 69 5.81 16.50 -26.63
N LYS A 70 5.00 16.22 -27.65
CA LYS A 70 3.59 16.64 -27.65
C LYS A 70 2.82 15.81 -26.61
N SER A 71 2.47 16.42 -25.48
CA SER A 71 1.43 15.90 -24.60
C SER A 71 0.10 16.53 -25.01
N GLY A 72 -0.80 15.74 -25.58
CA GLY A 72 -2.19 16.14 -25.83
C GLY A 72 -3.12 15.54 -24.78
N TYR A 73 -4.35 16.04 -24.73
CA TYR A 73 -5.44 15.36 -24.06
C TYR A 73 -5.79 14.07 -24.82
N GLY A 74 -6.35 13.09 -24.13
CA GLY A 74 -6.61 11.76 -24.66
C GLY A 74 -5.66 10.68 -24.17
N PHE A 75 -5.81 9.50 -24.77
CA PHE A 75 -4.91 8.36 -24.62
C PHE A 75 -3.69 8.54 -25.54
N ASN A 76 -2.49 8.52 -24.98
CA ASN A 76 -1.27 8.74 -25.76
C ASN A 76 -0.73 7.41 -26.32
N GLU A 77 -0.98 7.12 -27.59
CA GLU A 77 -0.53 5.90 -28.27
C GLU A 77 0.99 5.65 -28.15
N LYS A 78 1.81 6.70 -28.21
CA LYS A 78 3.27 6.56 -28.08
C LYS A 78 3.66 6.06 -26.70
N MET A 79 2.91 6.46 -25.66
CA MET A 79 3.11 5.96 -24.30
C MET A 79 2.76 4.48 -24.23
N PHE A 80 1.63 4.05 -24.80
CA PHE A 80 1.25 2.62 -24.83
C PHE A 80 2.24 1.75 -25.59
N THR A 81 2.82 2.23 -26.69
CA THR A 81 3.89 1.51 -27.42
C THR A 81 5.12 1.29 -26.54
N VAL A 82 5.56 2.32 -25.80
CA VAL A 82 6.69 2.20 -24.86
C VAL A 82 6.33 1.29 -23.69
N LEU A 83 5.10 1.40 -23.18
CA LEU A 83 4.59 0.58 -22.09
C LEU A 83 4.60 -0.90 -22.48
N LYS A 84 4.16 -1.22 -23.70
CA LYS A 84 4.18 -2.59 -24.23
C LYS A 84 5.57 -3.20 -24.23
N GLU A 85 6.59 -2.46 -24.66
CA GLU A 85 7.98 -2.94 -24.61
C GLU A 85 8.50 -3.13 -23.18
N LYS A 86 8.07 -2.29 -22.24
CA LYS A 86 8.42 -2.41 -20.83
C LYS A 86 7.79 -3.66 -20.20
N VAL A 87 6.52 -3.89 -20.47
CA VAL A 87 5.71 -4.97 -19.88
C VAL A 87 6.09 -6.35 -20.40
N LYS A 88 6.67 -6.47 -21.61
CA LYS A 88 7.23 -7.74 -22.11
C LYS A 88 8.23 -8.41 -21.15
N LYS A 89 8.95 -7.61 -20.36
CA LYS A 89 9.96 -8.09 -19.41
C LYS A 89 9.38 -8.49 -18.06
N PHE A 90 8.08 -8.30 -17.85
CA PHE A 90 7.44 -8.59 -16.58
C PHE A 90 6.93 -10.03 -16.55
N ASP A 91 7.01 -10.64 -15.37
CA ASP A 91 6.31 -11.88 -15.04
C ASP A 91 4.80 -11.68 -15.17
N SER A 92 4.04 -12.73 -15.49
CA SER A 92 2.59 -12.62 -15.72
C SER A 92 1.86 -11.96 -14.56
N PHE A 93 2.09 -12.41 -13.32
CA PHE A 93 1.44 -11.84 -12.13
C PHE A 93 1.78 -10.37 -11.87
N LYS A 94 2.97 -9.89 -12.25
CA LYS A 94 3.36 -8.47 -12.11
C LYS A 94 2.65 -7.53 -13.08
N LYS A 95 1.89 -8.08 -14.04
CA LYS A 95 1.11 -7.32 -15.01
C LYS A 95 -0.31 -7.00 -14.50
N HIS A 96 -0.76 -7.66 -13.44
CA HIS A 96 -2.06 -7.45 -12.82
C HIS A 96 -2.11 -6.15 -12.03
N GLY A 97 -3.23 -5.44 -12.13
CA GLY A 97 -3.38 -4.15 -11.45
C GLY A 97 -4.77 -3.55 -11.53
N ASN A 98 -4.83 -2.34 -10.98
CA ASN A 98 -6.02 -1.52 -10.81
C ASN A 98 -5.97 -0.31 -11.75
N LEU A 99 -7.10 -0.04 -12.40
CA LEU A 99 -7.35 1.21 -13.09
C LEU A 99 -7.99 2.20 -12.13
N LEU A 100 -7.21 3.20 -11.71
CA LEU A 100 -7.67 4.34 -10.96
C LEU A 100 -8.15 5.44 -11.90
N PHE A 101 -9.23 6.10 -11.53
CA PHE A 101 -9.63 7.35 -12.16
C PHE A 101 -10.09 8.35 -11.11
N ASP A 102 -9.76 9.61 -11.31
CA ASP A 102 -10.21 10.70 -10.46
C ASP A 102 -10.35 12.01 -11.25
N GLU A 103 -11.21 12.89 -10.73
CA GLU A 103 -11.48 14.20 -11.31
C GLU A 103 -10.85 15.30 -10.44
N MET A 104 -10.05 16.15 -11.05
CA MET A 104 -9.43 17.30 -10.38
C MET A 104 -10.04 18.60 -10.84
N LYS A 105 -10.41 19.46 -9.89
CA LYS A 105 -10.88 20.82 -10.21
C LYS A 105 -9.74 21.68 -10.73
N LEU A 106 -9.98 22.34 -11.85
CA LEU A 106 -9.08 23.28 -12.51
C LEU A 106 -9.67 24.70 -12.46
N SER A 107 -8.80 25.70 -12.60
CA SER A 107 -9.27 27.07 -12.83
C SER A 107 -9.49 27.27 -14.32
N GLU A 108 -10.66 27.78 -14.69
CA GLU A 108 -10.95 28.16 -16.07
C GLU A 108 -9.94 29.23 -16.53
N HIS A 109 -9.21 28.94 -17.59
CA HIS A 109 -8.21 29.86 -18.13
C HIS A 109 -7.90 29.56 -19.59
N LEU A 110 -7.94 30.58 -20.44
CA LEU A 110 -7.53 30.48 -21.83
C LEU A 110 -6.08 30.93 -22.01
N LYS A 111 -5.30 30.12 -22.72
CA LYS A 111 -3.92 30.44 -23.06
C LYS A 111 -3.64 30.17 -24.52
N MET A 112 -3.26 31.21 -25.25
CA MET A 112 -2.76 31.08 -26.62
C MET A 112 -1.29 30.61 -26.59
N LYS A 113 -1.01 29.52 -27.29
CA LYS A 113 0.35 29.03 -27.54
C LYS A 113 1.01 29.84 -28.65
N SER A 114 2.34 29.72 -28.74
CA SER A 114 3.13 30.37 -29.78
C SER A 114 2.84 29.88 -31.20
N ASP A 115 2.17 28.74 -31.36
CA ASP A 115 1.71 28.18 -32.63
C ASP A 115 0.28 28.59 -33.01
N GLY A 116 -0.35 29.45 -32.20
CA GLY A 116 -1.72 29.92 -32.40
C GLY A 116 -2.80 29.03 -31.80
N TYR A 117 -2.45 27.86 -31.27
CA TYR A 117 -3.41 26.97 -30.61
C TYR A 117 -3.88 27.57 -29.27
N ILE A 118 -5.18 27.56 -29.02
CA ILE A 118 -5.77 28.05 -27.77
C ILE A 118 -6.03 26.85 -26.85
N GLU A 119 -5.36 26.82 -25.71
CA GLU A 119 -5.63 25.86 -24.62
C GLU A 119 -6.66 26.43 -23.64
N GLY A 120 -7.41 25.54 -22.97
CA GLY A 120 -8.35 25.89 -21.91
C GLY A 120 -9.81 25.54 -22.22
N TYR A 121 -10.08 24.98 -23.40
CA TYR A 121 -11.37 24.39 -23.73
C TYR A 121 -11.46 22.93 -23.27
N VAL A 122 -12.70 22.44 -23.17
CA VAL A 122 -13.00 21.01 -22.99
C VAL A 122 -12.36 20.19 -24.10
N ASP A 123 -11.61 19.16 -23.76
CA ASP A 123 -10.90 18.33 -24.73
C ASP A 123 -10.92 16.87 -24.27
N TYR A 124 -11.75 16.08 -24.97
CA TYR A 124 -11.89 14.64 -24.76
C TYR A 124 -10.88 13.83 -25.60
N GLY A 125 -9.91 14.48 -26.26
CA GLY A 125 -9.00 13.82 -27.19
C GLY A 125 -9.71 13.22 -28.40
N SER A 126 -9.17 12.13 -28.93
CA SER A 126 -9.71 11.41 -30.09
C SER A 126 -10.90 10.48 -29.77
N LEU A 127 -11.54 10.65 -28.62
CA LEU A 127 -12.69 9.84 -28.23
C LEU A 127 -13.89 10.07 -29.16
N ASP A 128 -14.54 8.97 -29.55
CA ASP A 128 -15.83 9.02 -30.25
C ASP A 128 -16.93 9.52 -29.31
N THR A 129 -16.96 10.84 -29.16
CA THR A 129 -17.96 11.58 -28.40
C THR A 129 -19.24 11.69 -29.23
N PRO A 130 -20.43 11.63 -28.60
CA PRO A 130 -21.69 11.97 -29.27
C PRO A 130 -21.60 13.36 -29.92
N GLU A 131 -22.24 13.57 -31.07
CA GLU A 131 -22.18 14.83 -31.85
C GLU A 131 -22.53 16.07 -30.99
N GLU A 132 -23.45 15.92 -30.04
CA GLU A 132 -23.80 16.95 -29.06
C GLU A 132 -22.61 17.45 -28.22
N LEU A 133 -21.68 16.56 -27.86
CA LEU A 133 -20.47 16.88 -27.07
C LEU A 133 -19.33 17.42 -27.93
N LYS A 134 -19.28 17.07 -29.23
CA LYS A 134 -18.33 17.66 -30.20
C LYS A 134 -18.57 19.15 -30.42
N SER A 135 -19.81 19.63 -30.21
CA SER A 135 -20.12 21.07 -30.25
C SER A 135 -19.53 21.84 -29.04
N HIS A 136 -19.25 21.15 -27.93
CA HIS A 136 -18.78 21.74 -26.68
C HIS A 136 -17.25 21.78 -26.53
N THR A 137 -16.51 20.95 -27.28
CA THR A 137 -15.05 20.81 -27.19
C THR A 137 -14.26 22.05 -27.65
N HIS A 138 -14.91 23.02 -28.31
CA HIS A 138 -14.27 24.27 -28.72
C HIS A 138 -15.04 25.53 -28.30
N THR A 139 -16.11 25.38 -27.52
CA THR A 139 -16.97 26.51 -27.10
C THR A 139 -17.01 26.69 -25.59
N SER A 140 -16.75 25.64 -24.82
CA SER A 140 -16.78 25.67 -23.36
C SER A 140 -15.41 25.58 -22.72
N LEU A 141 -15.12 26.45 -21.75
CA LEU A 141 -13.93 26.37 -20.91
C LEU A 141 -13.98 25.10 -20.04
N CYS A 142 -12.83 24.45 -19.88
CA CYS A 142 -12.70 23.34 -18.93
C CYS A 142 -12.50 23.87 -17.51
N ASP A 143 -13.18 23.27 -16.55
CA ASP A 143 -13.04 23.54 -15.12
C ASP A 143 -12.64 22.29 -14.33
N HIS A 144 -12.49 21.14 -15.00
CA HIS A 144 -12.03 19.89 -14.42
C HIS A 144 -11.05 19.16 -15.34
N GLY A 145 -10.22 18.30 -14.75
CA GLY A 145 -9.33 17.37 -15.44
C GLY A 145 -9.62 15.95 -15.00
N MET A 146 -9.94 15.06 -15.93
CA MET A 146 -10.13 13.63 -15.68
C MET A 146 -8.83 12.90 -15.97
N VAL A 147 -8.35 12.10 -15.01
CA VAL A 147 -7.08 11.38 -15.12
C VAL A 147 -7.30 9.89 -14.89
N PHE A 148 -6.78 9.06 -15.80
CA PHE A 148 -6.74 7.61 -15.66
C PHE A 148 -5.32 7.14 -15.36
N VAL A 149 -5.15 6.35 -14.32
CA VAL A 149 -3.86 5.83 -13.86
C VAL A 149 -3.93 4.32 -13.66
N PHE A 150 -2.97 3.60 -14.22
CA PHE A 150 -2.76 2.20 -13.88
C PHE A 150 -1.80 2.07 -12.71
N VAL A 151 -2.17 1.25 -11.73
CA VAL A 151 -1.33 0.87 -10.59
C VAL A 151 -1.29 -0.66 -10.48
N PRO A 152 -0.13 -1.31 -10.61
CA PRO A 152 -0.01 -2.75 -10.45
C PRO A 152 -0.30 -3.16 -8.99
N PHE A 153 -0.74 -4.40 -8.77
CA PHE A 153 -0.79 -4.95 -7.41
C PHE A 153 0.60 -5.26 -6.88
N VAL A 154 1.50 -5.71 -7.76
CA VAL A 154 2.89 -6.02 -7.43
C VAL A 154 3.83 -5.03 -8.10
N GLY A 155 4.52 -4.25 -7.26
CA GLY A 155 5.52 -3.27 -7.68
C GLY A 155 5.14 -1.84 -7.31
N ASP A 156 6.16 -1.00 -7.11
CA ASP A 156 5.99 0.40 -6.70
C ASP A 156 6.14 1.34 -7.91
N TRP A 157 5.12 1.34 -8.78
CA TRP A 157 5.04 2.30 -9.89
C TRP A 157 3.59 2.62 -10.25
N ALA A 158 3.38 3.77 -10.87
CA ALA A 158 2.09 4.16 -11.42
C ALA A 158 2.29 4.76 -12.81
N GLN A 159 1.33 4.58 -13.71
CA GLN A 159 1.40 5.13 -15.06
C GLN A 159 0.09 5.84 -15.41
N VAL A 160 0.18 7.13 -15.72
CA VAL A 160 -0.93 7.88 -16.30
C VAL A 160 -1.20 7.33 -17.69
N LEU A 161 -2.40 6.83 -17.92
CA LEU A 161 -2.86 6.26 -19.19
C LEU A 161 -3.47 7.32 -20.10
N GLY A 162 -4.24 8.24 -19.52
CA GLY A 162 -4.92 9.30 -20.25
C GLY A 162 -5.28 10.48 -19.35
N VAL A 163 -5.32 11.66 -19.96
CA VAL A 163 -5.71 12.92 -19.31
C VAL A 163 -6.70 13.63 -20.22
N PHE A 164 -7.79 14.14 -19.67
CA PHE A 164 -8.86 14.77 -20.42
C PHE A 164 -9.26 16.08 -19.74
N ALA A 165 -9.56 17.11 -20.53
CA ALA A 165 -10.11 18.37 -20.02
C ALA A 165 -11.63 18.29 -20.08
N THR A 166 -12.29 18.36 -18.93
CA THR A 166 -13.72 18.15 -18.77
C THR A 166 -14.40 19.41 -18.25
N LYS A 167 -15.74 19.47 -18.36
CA LYS A 167 -16.54 20.52 -17.77
C LYS A 167 -17.62 19.96 -16.86
N GLY A 168 -17.59 20.40 -15.60
CA GLY A 168 -18.43 19.90 -14.52
C GLY A 168 -18.37 18.37 -14.40
N ASN A 169 -19.37 17.81 -13.73
CA ASN A 169 -19.43 16.36 -13.52
C ASN A 169 -19.67 15.64 -14.85
N MET A 170 -18.78 14.70 -15.18
CA MET A 170 -18.90 13.87 -16.36
C MET A 170 -20.19 13.04 -16.38
N LYS A 171 -20.86 13.00 -17.55
CA LYS A 171 -22.02 12.12 -17.75
C LYS A 171 -21.60 10.66 -17.61
N ALA A 172 -22.40 9.88 -16.88
CA ALA A 172 -22.12 8.48 -16.57
C ALA A 172 -21.85 7.61 -17.81
N ASP A 173 -22.57 7.84 -18.91
CA ASP A 173 -22.38 7.12 -20.18
C ASP A 173 -21.02 7.38 -20.81
N LEU A 174 -20.58 8.64 -20.81
CA LEU A 174 -19.28 9.02 -21.36
C LEU A 174 -18.15 8.46 -20.47
N LEU A 175 -18.30 8.56 -19.15
CA LEU A 175 -17.32 8.00 -18.22
C LEU A 175 -17.18 6.47 -18.37
N ALA A 176 -18.28 5.75 -18.55
CA ALA A 176 -18.25 4.30 -18.79
C ALA A 176 -17.50 3.94 -20.09
N LYS A 177 -17.72 4.69 -21.16
CA LYS A 177 -16.98 4.53 -22.43
C LYS A 177 -15.47 4.78 -22.22
N MET A 178 -15.11 5.87 -21.56
CA MET A 178 -13.71 6.22 -21.28
C MET A 178 -12.99 5.18 -20.44
N ILE A 179 -13.65 4.64 -19.41
CA ILE A 179 -13.12 3.53 -18.61
C ILE A 179 -12.90 2.29 -19.48
N THR A 180 -13.88 1.94 -20.32
CA THR A 180 -13.79 0.78 -21.22
C THR A 180 -12.63 0.92 -22.20
N GLU A 181 -12.45 2.09 -22.79
CA GLU A 181 -11.31 2.36 -23.68
C GLU A 181 -9.97 2.31 -22.93
N ALA A 182 -9.87 2.91 -21.74
CA ALA A 182 -8.66 2.84 -20.93
C ALA A 182 -8.25 1.38 -20.64
N ILE A 183 -9.23 0.52 -20.33
CA ILE A 183 -9.02 -0.92 -20.14
C ILE A 183 -8.49 -1.56 -21.41
N ILE A 184 -9.13 -1.33 -22.56
CA ILE A 184 -8.72 -1.90 -23.85
C ILE A 184 -7.29 -1.47 -24.21
N TYR A 185 -6.94 -0.19 -24.05
CA TYR A 185 -5.58 0.28 -24.33
C TYR A 185 -4.53 -0.33 -23.39
N ALA A 186 -4.83 -0.45 -22.10
CA ALA A 186 -3.93 -1.09 -21.14
C ALA A 186 -3.72 -2.59 -21.44
N GLU A 187 -4.80 -3.30 -21.74
CA GLU A 187 -4.79 -4.73 -22.08
C GLU A 187 -4.04 -5.01 -23.40
N ASN A 188 -4.21 -4.15 -24.41
CA ASN A 188 -3.46 -4.23 -25.67
C ASN A 188 -1.95 -3.95 -25.48
N ALA A 189 -1.57 -3.22 -24.44
CA ALA A 189 -0.18 -3.02 -24.02
C ALA A 189 0.36 -4.20 -23.19
N GLY A 190 -0.47 -5.19 -22.85
CA GLY A 190 -0.10 -6.41 -22.14
C GLY A 190 -0.23 -6.32 -20.61
N LEU A 191 -0.90 -5.29 -20.09
CA LEU A 191 -1.29 -5.22 -18.67
C LEU A 191 -2.60 -5.97 -18.45
N PHE A 192 -2.83 -6.48 -17.24
CA PHE A 192 -4.11 -7.05 -16.84
C PHE A 192 -4.82 -6.08 -15.91
N VAL A 193 -5.96 -5.55 -16.35
CA VAL A 193 -6.79 -4.65 -15.54
C VAL A 193 -7.86 -5.48 -14.84
N ASP A 194 -7.62 -5.81 -13.58
CA ASP A 194 -8.54 -6.67 -12.83
C ASP A 194 -9.62 -5.86 -12.10
N CYS A 195 -9.33 -4.61 -11.72
CA CYS A 195 -10.33 -3.77 -11.08
C CYS A 195 -10.31 -2.31 -11.51
N VAL A 196 -11.44 -1.64 -11.32
CA VAL A 196 -11.63 -0.21 -11.54
C VAL A 196 -11.96 0.45 -10.21
N THR A 197 -11.21 1.49 -9.88
CA THR A 197 -11.37 2.23 -8.62
C THR A 197 -11.55 3.71 -8.85
N GLY A 198 -12.56 4.28 -8.19
CA GLY A 198 -12.84 5.73 -8.19
C GLY A 198 -13.60 6.13 -6.93
N ASP A 199 -13.93 7.42 -6.82
CA ASP A 199 -14.60 7.94 -5.63
C ASP A 199 -16.07 7.46 -5.48
N GLY A 200 -16.69 7.84 -4.35
CA GLY A 200 -18.07 7.50 -4.03
C GLY A 200 -19.13 8.47 -4.57
N ALA A 201 -18.80 9.35 -5.51
CA ALA A 201 -19.70 10.38 -6.01
C ALA A 201 -20.93 9.80 -6.74
N SER A 202 -22.01 10.57 -6.78
CA SER A 202 -23.30 10.10 -7.30
C SER A 202 -23.24 9.78 -8.81
N TRP A 203 -22.46 10.50 -9.59
CA TRP A 203 -22.25 10.22 -11.02
C TRP A 203 -21.39 8.98 -11.25
N ASN A 204 -20.40 8.71 -10.40
CA ASN A 204 -19.61 7.48 -10.44
C ASN A 204 -20.47 6.25 -10.10
N ARG A 205 -21.42 6.38 -9.17
CA ARG A 205 -22.44 5.34 -8.92
C ARG A 205 -23.41 5.16 -10.09
N LYS A 206 -23.75 6.22 -10.83
CA LYS A 206 -24.53 6.08 -12.07
C LYS A 206 -23.72 5.36 -13.16
N MET A 207 -22.41 5.60 -13.24
CA MET A 207 -21.51 4.88 -14.13
C MET A 207 -21.45 3.38 -13.77
N TRP A 208 -21.38 3.03 -12.48
CA TRP A 208 -21.44 1.63 -12.03
C TRP A 208 -22.68 0.91 -12.55
N LYS A 209 -23.86 1.56 -12.55
CA LYS A 209 -25.09 0.97 -13.11
C LYS A 209 -24.97 0.64 -14.60
N LYS A 210 -24.16 1.39 -15.37
CA LYS A 210 -23.90 1.09 -16.79
C LYS A 210 -23.12 -0.20 -17.00
N PHE A 211 -22.33 -0.61 -16.01
CA PHE A 211 -21.69 -1.93 -15.96
C PHE A 211 -22.54 -2.99 -15.24
N GLY A 212 -23.77 -2.65 -14.84
CA GLY A 212 -24.65 -3.53 -14.06
C GLY A 212 -24.17 -3.74 -12.62
N ILE A 213 -23.40 -2.82 -12.07
CA ILE A 213 -22.84 -2.89 -10.70
C ILE A 213 -23.75 -2.13 -9.73
N GLY A 214 -24.02 -2.75 -8.58
CA GLY A 214 -24.92 -2.21 -7.56
C GLY A 214 -25.84 -3.29 -6.99
N TYR A 215 -26.86 -2.86 -6.25
CA TYR A 215 -27.89 -3.78 -5.73
C TYR A 215 -28.78 -4.28 -6.88
N THR A 216 -29.04 -5.58 -6.90
CA THR A 216 -29.93 -6.25 -7.85
C THR A 216 -31.08 -6.88 -7.07
N GLU A 217 -32.31 -6.49 -7.41
CA GLU A 217 -33.52 -6.99 -6.76
C GLU A 217 -33.71 -8.49 -7.00
N ASP A 218 -33.50 -8.95 -8.25
CA ASP A 218 -33.70 -10.35 -8.65
C ASP A 218 -32.88 -11.37 -7.84
N GLN A 219 -31.71 -10.96 -7.34
CA GLN A 219 -30.79 -11.82 -6.60
C GLN A 219 -30.67 -11.41 -5.11
N GLU A 220 -31.42 -10.40 -4.68
CA GLU A 220 -31.33 -9.76 -3.36
C GLU A 220 -29.88 -9.51 -2.88
N THR A 221 -28.99 -9.16 -3.80
CA THR A 221 -27.55 -9.06 -3.54
C THR A 221 -26.91 -7.92 -4.30
N PHE A 222 -25.67 -7.60 -3.94
CA PHE A 222 -24.88 -6.60 -4.64
C PHE A 222 -24.04 -7.26 -5.70
N LYS A 223 -24.27 -6.91 -6.97
CA LYS A 223 -23.37 -7.24 -8.07
C LYS A 223 -22.16 -6.30 -8.02
N PHE A 224 -20.98 -6.88 -7.89
CA PHE A 224 -19.71 -6.16 -7.66
C PHE A 224 -18.67 -6.37 -8.77
N LYS A 225 -18.98 -7.24 -9.74
CA LYS A 225 -18.14 -7.55 -10.88
C LYS A 225 -18.97 -7.74 -12.16
N THR A 226 -18.32 -7.58 -13.30
CA THR A 226 -18.89 -7.84 -14.63
C THR A 226 -17.91 -8.63 -15.49
N VAL A 227 -18.37 -9.21 -16.60
CA VAL A 227 -17.48 -9.92 -17.55
C VAL A 227 -16.47 -8.94 -18.11
N HIS A 228 -15.20 -9.34 -18.15
CA HIS A 228 -14.12 -8.45 -18.57
C HIS A 228 -14.23 -8.15 -20.08
N PRO A 229 -14.11 -6.88 -20.52
CA PRO A 229 -14.38 -6.49 -21.91
C PRO A 229 -13.37 -7.04 -22.92
N CYS A 230 -12.16 -7.40 -22.49
CA CYS A 230 -11.11 -7.95 -23.37
C CYS A 230 -10.90 -9.47 -23.23
N ASP A 231 -11.50 -10.12 -22.23
CA ASP A 231 -11.36 -11.57 -22.01
C ASP A 231 -12.59 -12.12 -21.27
N THR A 232 -13.42 -12.88 -21.96
CA THR A 232 -14.68 -13.41 -21.40
C THR A 232 -14.47 -14.41 -20.26
N ARG A 233 -13.25 -14.91 -20.05
CA ARG A 233 -12.91 -15.83 -18.96
C ARG A 233 -12.56 -15.09 -17.67
N ARG A 234 -12.32 -13.78 -17.73
CA ARG A 234 -12.00 -12.93 -16.57
C ARG A 234 -13.19 -12.07 -16.18
N PHE A 235 -13.14 -11.58 -14.95
CA PHE A 235 -14.06 -10.58 -14.45
C PHE A 235 -13.35 -9.26 -14.23
N LEU A 236 -14.07 -8.17 -14.42
CA LEU A 236 -13.69 -6.82 -14.03
C LEU A 236 -14.41 -6.47 -12.73
N TYR A 237 -13.64 -6.19 -11.68
CA TYR A 237 -14.14 -5.89 -10.34
C TYR A 237 -14.24 -4.37 -10.12
N PHE A 238 -15.22 -3.93 -9.32
CA PHE A 238 -15.42 -2.51 -9.01
C PHE A 238 -15.14 -2.24 -7.54
N ILE A 239 -14.34 -1.22 -7.27
CA ILE A 239 -13.94 -0.83 -5.92
C ILE A 239 -14.18 0.68 -5.76
N SER A 240 -14.73 1.08 -4.62
CA SER A 240 -14.82 2.49 -4.27
C SER A 240 -13.57 2.90 -3.48
N ASP A 241 -13.18 4.16 -3.56
CA ASP A 241 -12.20 4.75 -2.64
C ASP A 241 -12.63 4.51 -1.18
N PHE A 242 -11.97 3.55 -0.53
CA PHE A 242 -12.30 3.12 0.82
C PHE A 242 -12.10 4.23 1.85
N PRO A 243 -10.98 4.98 1.86
CA PRO A 243 -10.86 6.22 2.62
C PRO A 243 -12.03 7.20 2.43
N HIS A 244 -12.55 7.37 1.21
CA HIS A 244 -13.73 8.20 0.98
C HIS A 244 -14.99 7.62 1.63
N LEU A 245 -15.21 6.31 1.53
CA LEU A 245 -16.33 5.65 2.23
C LEU A 245 -16.27 5.85 3.74
N LEU A 246 -15.09 5.76 4.34
CA LEU A 246 -14.89 6.03 5.76
C LEU A 246 -15.17 7.49 6.13
N LYS A 247 -14.77 8.45 5.28
CA LYS A 247 -15.13 9.87 5.45
C LYS A 247 -16.65 10.04 5.45
N CYS A 248 -17.37 9.42 4.51
CA CYS A 248 -18.83 9.46 4.46
C CYS A 248 -19.48 8.82 5.70
N LEU A 249 -18.99 7.64 6.12
CA LEU A 249 -19.46 6.94 7.31
C LEU A 249 -19.28 7.82 8.56
N ARG A 250 -18.09 8.39 8.74
CA ARG A 250 -17.78 9.32 9.83
C ARG A 250 -18.68 10.54 9.80
N ASN A 251 -18.84 11.19 8.66
CA ASN A 251 -19.69 12.38 8.54
C ASN A 251 -21.15 12.07 8.89
N ARG A 252 -21.65 10.90 8.49
CA ARG A 252 -23.00 10.44 8.86
C ARG A 252 -23.10 10.16 10.35
N PHE A 253 -22.11 9.48 10.92
CA PHE A 253 -22.04 9.18 12.35
C PHE A 253 -22.07 10.45 13.20
N ILE A 254 -21.27 11.47 12.83
CA ILE A 254 -21.23 12.76 13.52
C ILE A 254 -22.59 13.47 13.46
N LYS A 255 -23.29 13.39 12.32
CA LYS A 255 -24.55 14.12 12.11
C LYS A 255 -25.76 13.47 12.78
N THR A 256 -25.89 12.15 12.73
CA THR A 256 -27.12 11.46 13.14
C THR A 256 -26.93 10.31 14.11
N GLY A 257 -25.69 9.90 14.41
CA GLY A 257 -25.42 8.62 15.07
C GLY A 257 -25.88 7.43 14.22
N PHE A 258 -25.82 6.23 14.82
CA PHE A 258 -26.24 4.98 14.21
C PHE A 258 -27.10 4.13 15.14
N ARG A 259 -28.04 3.36 14.58
CA ARG A 259 -28.81 2.33 15.29
C ARG A 259 -28.30 0.96 14.87
N THR A 260 -27.38 0.40 15.65
CA THR A 260 -26.80 -0.92 15.38
C THR A 260 -27.62 -2.03 16.05
N PRO A 261 -27.48 -3.31 15.65
CA PRO A 261 -28.11 -4.43 16.35
C PRO A 261 -27.75 -4.49 17.84
N GLU A 262 -26.54 -4.03 18.20
CA GLU A 262 -26.08 -3.95 19.59
C GLU A 262 -26.66 -2.74 20.34
N GLY A 263 -27.35 -1.84 19.63
CA GLY A 263 -28.09 -0.70 20.15
C GLY A 263 -27.65 0.63 19.53
N GLU A 264 -28.08 1.74 20.15
CA GLU A 264 -27.80 3.07 19.62
C GLU A 264 -26.37 3.52 19.92
N VAL A 265 -25.68 3.99 18.88
CA VAL A 265 -24.29 4.46 18.90
C VAL A 265 -24.30 5.95 18.58
N ARG A 266 -23.79 6.77 19.49
CA ARG A 266 -23.77 8.23 19.34
C ARG A 266 -22.42 8.85 19.66
N LEU A 267 -22.18 10.04 19.12
CA LEU A 267 -20.92 10.77 19.26
C LEU A 267 -20.68 11.26 20.70
N GLU A 268 -21.74 11.49 21.47
CA GLU A 268 -21.62 12.06 22.82
C GLU A 268 -20.83 11.14 23.75
N VAL A 269 -20.92 9.82 23.59
CA VAL A 269 -20.10 8.86 24.36
C VAL A 269 -18.61 9.13 24.16
N ILE A 270 -18.20 9.32 22.91
CA ILE A 270 -16.80 9.61 22.54
C ILE A 270 -16.41 10.99 23.08
N ARG A 271 -17.32 11.95 23.07
CA ARG A 271 -17.09 13.29 23.61
C ARG A 271 -16.88 13.28 25.13
N GLU A 272 -17.67 12.51 25.87
CA GLU A 272 -17.49 12.37 27.33
C GLU A 272 -16.21 11.58 27.67
N ALA A 273 -15.91 10.51 26.92
CA ALA A 273 -14.65 9.77 27.09
C ALA A 273 -13.44 10.69 26.85
N TRP A 274 -13.48 11.50 25.78
CA TRP A 274 -12.44 12.48 25.49
C TRP A 274 -12.31 13.54 26.58
N ARG A 275 -13.42 14.02 27.18
CA ARG A 275 -13.39 14.95 28.32
C ARG A 275 -12.76 14.32 29.57
N ALA A 276 -13.11 13.08 29.88
CA ALA A 276 -12.52 12.35 31.01
C ALA A 276 -11.00 12.14 30.83
N ASP A 277 -10.56 11.97 29.59
CA ASP A 277 -9.15 11.77 29.21
C ASP A 277 -8.32 13.07 29.18
N GLN A 278 -8.91 14.24 29.45
CA GLN A 278 -8.18 15.53 29.49
C GLN A 278 -7.39 15.77 30.79
N SER A 279 -7.35 14.80 31.70
CA SER A 279 -6.59 14.94 32.95
C SER A 279 -5.11 15.27 32.64
N PRO A 280 -4.56 16.39 33.16
CA PRO A 280 -3.18 16.79 32.91
C PRO A 280 -2.16 15.92 33.67
N LEU A 281 -2.61 15.03 34.55
CA LEU A 281 -1.78 14.23 35.45
C LEU A 281 -1.58 12.78 34.97
N THR A 282 -2.22 12.37 33.86
CA THR A 282 -2.16 10.99 33.35
C THR A 282 -1.79 10.94 31.87
N LEU A 283 -1.18 9.83 31.44
CA LEU A 283 -1.03 9.52 30.02
C LEU A 283 -2.44 9.47 29.39
N ARG A 284 -2.66 10.29 28.36
CA ARG A 284 -3.94 10.34 27.65
C ARG A 284 -4.12 9.08 26.82
N ALA A 285 -5.28 8.46 26.89
CA ALA A 285 -5.70 7.34 26.06
C ALA A 285 -6.06 7.77 24.62
N MET A 286 -6.47 9.03 24.42
CA MET A 286 -6.96 9.60 23.16
C MET A 286 -6.16 10.85 22.71
N PRO A 287 -4.81 10.84 22.71
CA PRO A 287 -4.01 12.05 22.52
C PRO A 287 -4.12 12.66 21.12
N LYS A 288 -4.54 11.87 20.13
CA LYS A 288 -4.72 12.29 18.72
C LYS A 288 -6.12 12.84 18.43
N VAL A 289 -7.07 12.68 19.35
CA VAL A 289 -8.43 13.22 19.19
C VAL A 289 -8.42 14.66 19.68
N THR A 290 -8.86 15.57 18.81
CA THR A 290 -8.90 17.03 19.06
C THR A 290 -10.33 17.55 18.94
N PRO A 291 -10.65 18.76 19.45
CA PRO A 291 -12.00 19.34 19.35
C PRO A 291 -12.57 19.40 17.92
N VAL A 292 -11.69 19.54 16.93
CA VAL A 292 -12.03 19.57 15.49
C VAL A 292 -12.64 18.23 15.04
N HIS A 293 -12.30 17.12 15.70
CA HIS A 293 -12.85 15.81 15.41
C HIS A 293 -14.27 15.60 15.99
N LEU A 294 -14.77 16.48 16.87
CA LEU A 294 -15.94 16.22 17.73
C LEU A 294 -17.10 17.24 17.63
N SER A 295 -17.04 18.24 16.74
CA SER A 295 -18.02 19.35 16.67
C SER A 295 -19.10 19.17 15.57
N PRO A 296 -20.39 19.61 15.72
CA PRO A 296 -20.91 20.56 16.73
C PRO A 296 -22.14 20.15 17.58
N ASN A 297 -22.23 20.84 18.73
CA ASN A 297 -23.32 21.16 19.68
C ASN A 297 -23.91 20.14 20.71
N THR A 298 -23.43 20.34 21.94
CA THR A 298 -24.02 20.46 23.31
C THR A 298 -25.21 19.66 23.85
N PHE A 299 -24.87 19.00 24.97
CA PHE A 299 -25.58 18.74 26.23
C PHE A 299 -26.77 17.78 26.25
N GLU A 300 -26.46 16.52 26.62
CA GLU A 300 -27.26 15.69 27.54
C GLU A 300 -26.32 14.73 28.29
N LYS A 301 -26.59 14.49 29.58
CA LYS A 301 -25.82 13.59 30.46
C LYS A 301 -26.22 12.14 30.12
N MET A 302 -25.28 11.29 29.67
CA MET A 302 -25.60 9.93 29.18
C MET A 302 -25.44 8.79 30.19
N ARG A 303 -26.26 7.75 30.00
CA ARG A 303 -26.38 6.50 30.78
C ARG A 303 -25.29 5.48 30.43
N TYR A 304 -24.85 4.68 31.41
CA TYR A 304 -23.72 3.74 31.34
C TYR A 304 -23.79 2.71 30.19
N GLU A 305 -24.99 2.27 29.80
CA GLU A 305 -25.19 1.25 28.72
C GLU A 305 -24.83 1.72 27.30
N ALA A 306 -24.80 3.04 27.03
CA ALA A 306 -24.46 3.55 25.69
C ALA A 306 -22.95 3.44 25.38
N THR A 307 -22.12 3.32 26.41
CA THR A 307 -20.65 3.33 26.30
C THR A 307 -20.10 2.04 25.69
N GLU A 308 -20.63 0.89 26.11
CA GLU A 308 -20.18 -0.41 25.64
C GLU A 308 -20.50 -0.60 24.14
N ARG A 309 -21.71 -0.26 23.73
CA ARG A 309 -22.21 -0.36 22.34
C ARG A 309 -21.38 0.48 21.37
N THR A 310 -21.10 1.72 21.77
CA THR A 310 -20.28 2.64 20.97
C THR A 310 -18.85 2.13 20.85
N THR A 311 -18.29 1.60 21.94
CA THR A 311 -16.94 1.00 21.95
C THR A 311 -16.85 -0.20 21.02
N LEU A 312 -17.86 -1.09 21.05
CA LEU A 312 -17.92 -2.27 20.19
C LEU A 312 -17.98 -1.88 18.71
N PHE A 313 -18.80 -0.90 18.35
CA PHE A 313 -18.88 -0.39 16.98
C PHE A 313 -17.55 0.20 16.52
N VAL A 314 -16.90 1.05 17.34
CA VAL A 314 -15.61 1.66 17.02
C VAL A 314 -14.53 0.60 16.83
N LYS A 315 -14.47 -0.43 17.69
CA LYS A 315 -13.55 -1.57 17.54
C LYS A 315 -13.78 -2.30 16.20
N LYS A 316 -15.04 -2.56 15.86
CA LYS A 316 -15.43 -3.24 14.60
C LYS A 316 -15.00 -2.44 13.37
N ILE A 317 -15.24 -1.12 13.37
CA ILE A 317 -14.79 -0.23 12.28
C ILE A 317 -13.27 -0.11 12.24
N SER A 318 -12.58 -0.04 13.38
CA SER A 318 -11.12 0.00 13.46
C SER A 318 -10.50 -1.27 12.86
N GLN A 319 -11.06 -2.44 13.18
CA GLN A 319 -10.64 -3.71 12.59
C GLN A 319 -10.86 -3.74 11.07
N LEU A 320 -12.01 -3.23 10.59
CA LEU A 320 -12.26 -3.08 9.16
C LEU A 320 -11.22 -2.20 8.47
N ILE A 321 -10.86 -1.07 9.09
CA ILE A 321 -9.82 -0.19 8.57
C ILE A 321 -8.50 -0.96 8.50
N ARG A 322 -8.07 -1.61 9.59
CA ARG A 322 -6.82 -2.39 9.63
C ARG A 322 -6.76 -3.42 8.49
N VAL A 323 -7.83 -4.19 8.30
CA VAL A 323 -7.90 -5.24 7.27
C VAL A 323 -7.84 -4.64 5.87
N MET A 324 -8.64 -3.61 5.58
CA MET A 324 -8.72 -2.99 4.26
C MET A 324 -7.53 -2.08 3.91
N THR A 325 -6.74 -1.66 4.91
CA THR A 325 -5.50 -0.91 4.72
C THR A 325 -4.25 -1.75 4.94
N SER A 326 -4.38 -3.07 5.04
CA SER A 326 -3.25 -3.99 5.09
C SER A 326 -2.32 -3.73 3.90
N ARG A 327 -1.02 -3.79 4.16
CA ARG A 327 0.04 -3.65 3.16
C ARG A 327 0.97 -4.85 3.28
N HIS A 328 1.67 -5.12 2.17
CA HIS A 328 2.71 -6.14 1.99
C HIS A 328 3.42 -6.52 3.30
N GLY A 329 3.43 -7.83 3.62
CA GLY A 329 4.13 -8.41 4.77
C GLY A 329 3.25 -9.27 5.68
N PRO A 330 3.55 -9.41 6.98
CA PRO A 330 2.82 -10.30 7.91
C PRO A 330 1.35 -9.92 8.14
N THR A 331 0.93 -8.74 7.66
CA THR A 331 -0.44 -8.23 7.76
C THR A 331 -1.23 -8.37 6.47
N ASP A 332 -0.71 -9.11 5.48
CA ASP A 332 -1.38 -9.28 4.19
C ASP A 332 -2.77 -9.90 4.33
N LEU A 333 -3.72 -9.33 3.60
CA LEU A 333 -5.02 -9.96 3.40
C LEU A 333 -4.83 -11.18 2.52
N LEU A 334 -4.62 -12.33 3.14
CA LEU A 334 -4.49 -13.61 2.48
C LEU A 334 -5.82 -14.37 2.52
N LEU A 335 -5.99 -15.25 1.54
CA LEU A 335 -7.13 -16.14 1.46
C LEU A 335 -7.21 -17.06 2.69
N ASN A 336 -8.42 -17.32 3.19
CA ASN A 336 -8.70 -18.22 4.32
C ASN A 336 -8.01 -17.80 5.64
N THR A 337 -7.80 -16.50 5.83
CA THR A 337 -7.26 -15.96 7.08
C THR A 337 -8.36 -15.47 8.01
N LYS A 338 -7.98 -15.13 9.26
CA LYS A 338 -8.88 -14.43 10.19
C LYS A 338 -9.41 -13.11 9.59
N ASP A 339 -8.62 -12.47 8.75
CA ASP A 339 -8.95 -11.18 8.14
C ASP A 339 -9.95 -11.34 6.99
N SER A 340 -9.80 -12.35 6.13
CA SER A 340 -10.81 -12.66 5.11
C SER A 340 -12.14 -13.06 5.74
N LYS A 341 -12.10 -13.92 6.77
CA LYS A 341 -13.30 -14.32 7.53
C LYS A 341 -13.97 -13.13 8.21
N PHE A 342 -13.19 -12.20 8.75
CA PHE A 342 -13.73 -10.97 9.34
C PHE A 342 -14.48 -10.12 8.30
N LEU A 343 -14.02 -10.04 7.05
CA LEU A 343 -14.75 -9.31 6.00
C LEU A 343 -16.10 -9.97 5.68
N ASP A 344 -16.16 -11.31 5.61
CA ASP A 344 -17.42 -12.05 5.45
C ASP A 344 -18.38 -11.84 6.62
N ASP A 345 -17.86 -11.92 7.85
CA ASP A 345 -18.61 -11.65 9.07
C ASP A 345 -19.12 -10.19 9.09
N PHE A 346 -18.30 -9.24 8.60
CA PHE A 346 -18.67 -7.84 8.50
C PHE A 346 -19.75 -7.58 7.44
N LEU A 347 -19.69 -8.26 6.28
CA LEU A 347 -20.73 -8.21 5.25
C LEU A 347 -22.07 -8.77 5.77
N THR A 348 -22.00 -9.85 6.55
CA THR A 348 -23.16 -10.41 7.24
C THR A 348 -23.71 -9.42 8.26
N TYR A 349 -22.84 -8.83 9.08
CA TYR A 349 -23.20 -7.78 10.04
C TYR A 349 -23.87 -6.58 9.37
N MET A 350 -23.37 -6.12 8.22
CA MET A 350 -23.99 -5.01 7.48
C MET A 350 -25.44 -5.32 7.07
N SER A 351 -25.72 -6.57 6.72
CA SER A 351 -27.06 -7.03 6.34
C SER A 351 -27.98 -7.12 7.56
N THR A 352 -27.50 -7.68 8.68
CA THR A 352 -28.21 -7.68 9.96
C THR A 352 -28.50 -6.26 10.44
N TRP A 353 -27.51 -5.36 10.35
CA TRP A 353 -27.64 -3.97 10.73
C TRP A 353 -28.70 -3.25 9.89
N LYS A 354 -28.70 -3.47 8.57
CA LYS A 354 -29.72 -2.90 7.67
C LYS A 354 -31.12 -3.38 8.06
N ASN A 355 -31.30 -4.68 8.27
CA ASN A 355 -32.59 -5.27 8.62
C ASN A 355 -33.10 -4.73 9.97
N TYR A 356 -32.21 -4.57 10.95
CA TYR A 356 -32.54 -3.98 12.25
C TYR A 356 -33.06 -2.54 12.15
N CYS A 357 -32.53 -1.73 11.23
CA CYS A 357 -32.99 -0.34 11.05
C CYS A 357 -34.38 -0.22 10.38
N GLY A 358 -34.96 -1.33 9.90
CA GLY A 358 -36.26 -1.38 9.24
C GLY A 358 -36.35 -0.55 7.96
N GLU A 359 -37.56 -0.43 7.40
CA GLU A 359 -37.83 0.23 6.11
C GLU A 359 -37.42 1.71 6.08
N LYS A 360 -37.54 2.41 7.21
CA LYS A 360 -37.20 3.85 7.30
C LYS A 360 -35.69 4.11 7.35
N LYS A 361 -34.84 3.08 7.57
CA LYS A 361 -33.37 3.16 7.62
C LYS A 361 -32.82 4.31 8.50
N LEU A 362 -33.56 4.67 9.55
CA LEU A 362 -33.22 5.75 10.46
C LEU A 362 -32.00 5.34 11.29
N GLY A 363 -30.89 6.08 11.18
CA GLY A 363 -29.63 5.72 11.83
C GLY A 363 -28.83 4.62 11.11
N TYR A 364 -29.00 4.47 9.80
CA TYR A 364 -28.17 3.62 8.94
C TYR A 364 -27.28 4.45 7.99
N LEU A 365 -26.41 3.76 7.25
CA LEU A 365 -25.59 4.34 6.17
C LEU A 365 -26.47 4.98 5.07
N THR A 366 -25.89 5.92 4.32
CA THR A 366 -26.56 6.39 3.09
C THR A 366 -26.52 5.28 2.04
N GLN A 367 -27.48 5.28 1.10
CA GLN A 367 -27.51 4.28 0.03
C GLN A 367 -26.21 4.22 -0.78
N SER A 368 -25.58 5.37 -1.06
CA SER A 368 -24.30 5.42 -1.77
C SER A 368 -23.14 4.81 -0.96
N THR A 369 -23.08 5.09 0.35
CA THR A 369 -22.05 4.52 1.23
C THR A 369 -22.25 3.03 1.45
N GLU A 370 -23.49 2.57 1.66
CA GLU A 370 -23.84 1.15 1.75
C GLU A 370 -23.42 0.40 0.49
N THR A 371 -23.87 0.89 -0.68
CA THR A 371 -23.54 0.28 -1.98
C THR A 371 -22.03 0.24 -2.18
N GLY A 372 -21.35 1.35 -1.87
CA GLY A 372 -19.89 1.44 -1.98
C GLY A 372 -19.17 0.42 -1.10
N LEU A 373 -19.55 0.29 0.17
CA LEU A 373 -18.96 -0.67 1.10
C LEU A 373 -19.26 -2.11 0.67
N GLN A 374 -20.51 -2.46 0.40
CA GLN A 374 -20.91 -3.81 -0.01
C GLN A 374 -20.17 -4.27 -1.27
N VAL A 375 -20.13 -3.42 -2.31
CA VAL A 375 -19.41 -3.73 -3.55
C VAL A 375 -17.91 -3.82 -3.30
N THR A 376 -17.32 -2.87 -2.57
CA THR A 376 -15.87 -2.84 -2.31
C THR A 376 -15.41 -4.07 -1.55
N LEU A 377 -16.06 -4.43 -0.45
CA LEU A 377 -15.65 -5.58 0.38
C LEU A 377 -15.79 -6.91 -0.37
N ARG A 378 -16.90 -7.10 -1.10
CA ARG A 378 -17.12 -8.29 -1.93
C ARG A 378 -16.12 -8.39 -3.08
N SER A 379 -15.83 -7.27 -3.74
CA SER A 379 -14.80 -7.19 -4.77
C SER A 379 -13.43 -7.54 -4.19
N THR A 380 -13.05 -7.01 -3.04
CA THR A 380 -11.76 -7.30 -2.40
C THR A 380 -11.61 -8.77 -2.07
N LEU A 381 -12.62 -9.42 -1.48
CA LEU A 381 -12.58 -10.86 -1.20
C LEU A 381 -12.43 -11.70 -2.47
N ALA A 382 -13.31 -11.47 -3.44
CA ALA A 382 -13.32 -12.26 -4.68
C ALA A 382 -12.09 -11.98 -5.57
N LEU A 383 -11.51 -10.78 -5.50
CA LEU A 383 -10.26 -10.45 -6.18
C LEU A 383 -9.07 -11.12 -5.48
N THR A 384 -9.06 -11.15 -4.15
CA THR A 384 -8.03 -11.86 -3.36
C THR A 384 -8.03 -13.35 -3.68
N GLU A 385 -9.20 -13.98 -3.78
CA GLU A 385 -9.37 -15.37 -4.24
C GLU A 385 -8.79 -15.60 -5.64
N TYR A 386 -9.19 -14.75 -6.59
CA TYR A 386 -8.75 -14.84 -7.98
C TYR A 386 -7.23 -14.68 -8.11
N LEU A 387 -6.66 -13.62 -7.54
CA LEU A 387 -5.23 -13.36 -7.59
C LEU A 387 -4.41 -14.45 -6.88
N SER A 388 -4.92 -14.98 -5.76
CA SER A 388 -4.28 -16.10 -5.06
C SER A 388 -4.22 -17.36 -5.93
N LYS A 389 -5.24 -17.59 -6.76
CA LYS A 389 -5.26 -18.71 -7.72
C LYS A 389 -4.26 -18.48 -8.86
N GLU A 390 -4.27 -17.31 -9.47
CA GLU A 390 -3.33 -16.93 -10.54
C GLU A 390 -1.87 -17.04 -10.08
N GLN A 391 -1.58 -16.60 -8.85
CA GLN A 391 -0.25 -16.71 -8.27
C GLN A 391 0.17 -18.19 -8.09
N LYS A 392 -0.73 -19.05 -7.59
CA LYS A 392 -0.45 -20.49 -7.43
C LYS A 392 -0.21 -21.19 -8.76
N ASP A 393 -1.01 -20.90 -9.77
CA ASP A 393 -0.87 -21.50 -11.08
C ASP A 393 0.42 -21.04 -11.76
N GLN A 394 0.82 -19.76 -11.59
CA GLN A 394 2.12 -19.31 -12.06
C GLN A 394 3.29 -19.98 -11.31
N LYS A 395 3.20 -20.16 -9.98
CA LYS A 395 4.22 -20.88 -9.21
C LYS A 395 4.40 -22.33 -9.70
N LYS A 396 3.31 -23.03 -10.03
CA LYS A 396 3.38 -24.39 -10.60
C LYS A 396 4.13 -24.42 -11.94
N ILE A 397 3.85 -23.47 -12.83
CA ILE A 397 4.52 -23.36 -14.13
C ILE A 397 6.02 -23.13 -13.95
N TYR A 398 6.42 -22.25 -13.03
CA TYR A 398 7.83 -22.05 -12.73
C TYR A 398 8.47 -23.28 -12.12
N GLN A 399 7.79 -23.97 -11.20
CA GLN A 399 8.30 -25.19 -10.60
C GLN A 399 8.56 -26.25 -11.68
N SER A 400 7.58 -26.51 -12.56
CA SER A 400 7.77 -27.49 -13.65
C SER A 400 8.90 -27.09 -14.62
N PHE A 401 9.10 -25.79 -14.86
CA PHE A 401 10.18 -25.31 -15.70
C PHE A 401 11.55 -25.46 -15.02
N ILE A 402 11.64 -25.17 -13.72
CA ILE A 402 12.85 -25.38 -12.92
C ILE A 402 13.19 -26.87 -12.87
N ASP A 403 12.21 -27.73 -12.63
CA ASP A 403 12.39 -29.18 -12.59
C ASP A 403 12.93 -29.70 -13.93
N SER A 404 12.36 -29.26 -15.05
CA SER A 404 12.87 -29.59 -16.40
C SER A 404 14.31 -29.10 -16.64
N LEU A 405 14.68 -27.91 -16.16
CA LEU A 405 16.06 -27.41 -16.28
C LEU A 405 17.04 -28.20 -15.42
N ILE A 406 16.61 -28.67 -14.26
CA ILE A 406 17.40 -29.53 -13.37
C ILE A 406 17.60 -30.90 -14.02
N ASP A 407 16.54 -31.49 -14.57
CA ASP A 407 16.57 -32.78 -15.27
C ASP A 407 17.48 -32.73 -16.52
N ASP A 408 17.51 -31.60 -17.23
CA ASP A 408 18.40 -31.33 -18.35
C ASP A 408 19.87 -31.01 -17.93
N GLY A 409 20.17 -30.94 -16.63
CA GLY A 409 21.49 -30.60 -16.09
C GLY A 409 21.88 -29.11 -16.21
N LYS A 410 20.92 -28.21 -16.48
CA LYS A 410 21.12 -26.77 -16.67
C LYS A 410 20.96 -25.98 -15.37
N PHE A 411 21.79 -26.31 -14.37
CA PHE A 411 21.70 -25.75 -13.02
C PHE A 411 21.85 -24.22 -12.93
N PHE A 412 22.68 -23.61 -13.79
CA PHE A 412 22.87 -22.16 -13.80
C PHE A 412 21.61 -21.41 -14.28
N GLU A 413 20.95 -21.93 -15.31
CA GLU A 413 19.69 -21.39 -15.83
C GLU A 413 18.56 -21.56 -14.82
N ALA A 414 18.49 -22.74 -14.16
CA ALA A 414 17.55 -22.97 -13.06
C ALA A 414 17.76 -21.98 -11.90
N SER A 415 19.02 -21.71 -11.52
CA SER A 415 19.38 -20.69 -10.52
C SER A 415 18.93 -19.28 -10.93
N ASP A 416 19.09 -18.91 -12.20
CA ASP A 416 18.70 -17.59 -12.69
C ASP A 416 17.17 -17.43 -12.75
N VAL A 417 16.44 -18.49 -13.08
CA VAL A 417 14.97 -18.52 -12.99
C VAL A 417 14.54 -18.37 -11.52
N LEU A 418 15.13 -19.15 -10.60
CA LEU A 418 14.86 -19.06 -9.15
C LEU A 418 15.10 -17.65 -8.60
N LYS A 419 16.18 -16.98 -8.99
CA LYS A 419 16.46 -15.59 -8.56
C LYS A 419 15.44 -14.59 -9.09
N ASN A 420 14.83 -14.85 -10.24
CA ASN A 420 13.82 -13.99 -10.85
C ASN A 420 12.42 -14.26 -10.28
N THR A 421 12.10 -15.50 -9.93
CA THR A 421 10.81 -15.92 -9.35
C THR A 421 10.71 -15.63 -7.86
N CYS A 422 11.78 -15.81 -7.09
CA CYS A 422 11.82 -15.56 -5.64
C CYS A 422 11.75 -14.07 -5.24
N LYS A 423 11.66 -13.12 -6.19
CA LYS A 423 11.30 -11.73 -5.86
C LYS A 423 9.80 -11.54 -5.58
N ILE A 424 8.98 -12.59 -5.77
CA ILE A 424 7.54 -12.58 -5.50
C ILE A 424 7.24 -13.04 -4.06
N ASP A 425 8.22 -13.65 -3.39
CA ASP A 425 8.13 -14.08 -2.00
C ASP A 425 9.30 -13.45 -1.22
N GLU A 426 9.13 -12.22 -0.74
CA GLU A 426 9.69 -11.90 0.58
C GLU A 426 8.84 -12.66 1.62
N VAL A 427 8.91 -14.00 1.61
CA VAL A 427 8.75 -14.71 2.87
C VAL A 427 9.91 -14.17 3.71
N PRO A 428 9.65 -13.46 4.81
CA PRO A 428 10.74 -12.96 5.63
C PRO A 428 11.57 -14.18 6.01
N ILE A 429 12.80 -14.23 5.51
CA ILE A 429 13.76 -15.24 5.93
C ILE A 429 13.90 -14.97 7.43
N LEU A 430 13.30 -15.83 8.24
CA LEU A 430 13.43 -15.76 9.69
C LEU A 430 14.92 -15.92 9.98
N GLN A 431 15.56 -14.81 10.32
CA GLN A 431 16.95 -14.82 10.72
C GLN A 431 16.97 -15.21 12.20
N HIS A 432 17.79 -16.20 12.51
CA HIS A 432 18.09 -16.57 13.89
C HIS A 432 19.56 -16.24 14.16
N SER A 433 19.83 -15.72 15.35
CA SER A 433 21.19 -15.57 15.84
C SER A 433 21.84 -16.95 15.97
N ASP A 434 23.13 -17.05 15.63
CA ASP A 434 23.89 -18.30 15.72
C ASP A 434 23.91 -18.81 17.16
N SER A 435 23.55 -20.08 17.37
CA SER A 435 23.42 -20.68 18.69
C SER A 435 24.74 -20.64 19.50
N ARG A 436 25.89 -20.60 18.83
CA ARG A 436 27.21 -20.48 19.46
C ARG A 436 27.46 -19.09 20.04
N LEU A 437 26.98 -18.05 19.35
CA LEU A 437 27.03 -16.67 19.84
C LEU A 437 26.05 -16.46 20.98
N ILE A 438 24.84 -17.03 20.87
CA ILE A 438 23.85 -17.02 21.96
C ILE A 438 24.43 -17.67 23.21
N PHE A 439 25.13 -18.79 23.07
CA PHE A 439 25.79 -19.48 24.18
C PHE A 439 26.86 -18.62 24.86
N TYR A 440 27.67 -17.92 24.07
CA TYR A 440 28.66 -16.96 24.58
C TYR A 440 28.00 -15.79 25.34
N VAL A 441 26.93 -15.21 24.79
CA VAL A 441 26.16 -14.14 25.45
C VAL A 441 25.52 -14.65 26.75
N ALA A 442 25.01 -15.88 26.77
CA ALA A 442 24.47 -16.49 27.97
C ALA A 442 25.52 -16.62 29.09
N GLY A 443 26.78 -16.92 28.74
CA GLY A 443 27.91 -16.87 29.68
C GLY A 443 28.15 -15.47 30.27
N TYR A 444 27.99 -14.42 29.47
CA TYR A 444 28.04 -13.04 29.96
C TYR A 444 26.90 -12.72 30.93
N VAL A 445 25.70 -13.23 30.67
CA VAL A 445 24.55 -13.10 31.58
C VAL A 445 24.86 -13.74 32.93
N VAL A 446 25.43 -14.95 32.97
CA VAL A 446 25.90 -15.59 34.21
C VAL A 446 26.87 -14.68 34.97
N ARG A 447 27.88 -14.16 34.27
CA ARG A 447 28.89 -13.28 34.88
C ARG A 447 28.28 -12.00 35.48
N LYS A 448 27.23 -11.45 34.86
CA LYS A 448 26.51 -10.29 35.38
C LYS A 448 25.65 -10.65 36.60
N PHE A 449 24.89 -11.74 36.52
CA PHE A 449 24.08 -12.22 37.64
C PHE A 449 24.93 -12.58 38.86
N PHE A 450 26.13 -13.14 38.68
CA PHE A 450 27.03 -13.49 39.78
C PHE A 450 27.47 -12.28 40.62
N LYS A 451 27.43 -11.06 40.05
CA LYS A 451 27.76 -9.81 40.75
C LYS A 451 26.62 -9.29 41.62
N THR A 452 25.38 -9.58 41.24
CA THR A 452 24.18 -9.03 41.90
C THR A 452 23.50 -10.07 42.80
N GLU A 453 23.55 -11.34 42.43
CA GLU A 453 22.93 -12.44 43.15
C GLU A 453 23.77 -12.86 44.35
N LYS A 454 23.12 -13.06 45.50
CA LYS A 454 23.76 -13.51 46.75
C LYS A 454 23.40 -14.97 47.10
N CYS A 455 22.34 -15.52 46.50
CA CYS A 455 21.92 -16.90 46.72
C CYS A 455 22.91 -17.89 46.08
N PRO A 456 23.56 -18.77 46.86
CA PRO A 456 24.50 -19.77 46.32
C PRO A 456 23.79 -20.83 45.46
N ASP A 457 22.57 -21.23 45.83
CA ASP A 457 21.80 -22.25 45.10
C ASP A 457 21.45 -21.76 43.68
N CYS A 458 20.99 -20.50 43.55
CA CYS A 458 20.72 -19.91 42.25
C CYS A 458 21.98 -19.81 41.39
N LYS A 459 23.15 -19.52 41.98
CA LYS A 459 24.43 -19.48 41.25
C LYS A 459 24.81 -20.85 40.68
N ILE A 460 24.51 -21.92 41.39
CA ILE A 460 24.74 -23.29 40.93
C ILE A 460 23.77 -23.64 39.80
N ILE A 461 22.51 -23.22 39.88
CA ILE A 461 21.47 -23.54 38.89
C ILE A 461 21.72 -22.85 37.54
N ILE A 462 22.26 -21.63 37.54
CA ILE A 462 22.43 -20.83 36.31
C ILE A 462 23.78 -21.05 35.59
N ALA A 463 24.76 -21.66 36.25
CA ALA A 463 26.11 -21.84 35.71
C ALA A 463 26.48 -23.32 35.59
N SER A 464 27.30 -23.65 34.59
CA SER A 464 27.90 -24.98 34.43
C SER A 464 29.41 -24.89 34.53
N LYS A 465 30.07 -25.98 34.92
CA LYS A 465 31.53 -26.08 34.85
C LYS A 465 31.96 -26.35 33.41
N LYS A 466 33.12 -25.84 33.01
CA LYS A 466 33.69 -26.00 31.66
C LYS A 466 33.71 -27.47 31.19
N ASN A 467 34.02 -28.40 32.09
CA ASN A 467 34.15 -29.83 31.79
C ASN A 467 32.81 -30.57 31.74
N ASP A 468 31.77 -30.03 32.38
CA ASP A 468 30.44 -30.64 32.46
C ASP A 468 29.50 -30.11 31.34
N CYS A 469 30.01 -29.20 30.51
CA CYS A 469 29.27 -28.58 29.42
C CYS A 469 29.44 -29.37 28.11
N HIS A 470 28.49 -30.29 27.85
CA HIS A 470 28.46 -31.15 26.65
C HIS A 470 27.68 -30.56 25.46
N GLN A 471 27.35 -29.27 25.50
CA GLN A 471 26.52 -28.67 24.46
C GLN A 471 27.36 -28.30 23.22
N ALA A 472 26.92 -28.72 22.03
CA ALA A 472 27.61 -28.41 20.76
C ALA A 472 27.81 -26.89 20.55
N SER A 473 26.89 -26.07 21.05
CA SER A 473 26.98 -24.60 21.00
C SER A 473 28.12 -24.00 21.85
N ALA A 474 28.70 -24.76 22.78
CA ALA A 474 29.78 -24.29 23.66
C ALA A 474 31.16 -24.25 22.99
N GLU A 475 31.31 -24.87 21.81
CA GLU A 475 32.60 -25.03 21.13
C GLU A 475 33.29 -23.69 20.85
N PHE A 476 32.51 -22.69 20.43
CA PHE A 476 32.99 -21.33 20.20
C PHE A 476 33.52 -20.73 21.51
N THR A 477 32.74 -20.79 22.59
CA THR A 477 33.18 -20.28 23.90
C THR A 477 34.43 -21.00 24.40
N LYS A 478 34.52 -22.33 24.23
CA LYS A 478 35.71 -23.12 24.61
C LYS A 478 36.97 -22.69 23.86
N THR A 479 36.84 -22.43 22.56
CA THR A 479 37.94 -22.00 21.69
C THR A 479 38.52 -20.64 22.10
N PHE A 480 37.66 -19.72 22.57
CA PHE A 480 38.04 -18.35 22.92
C PHE A 480 38.17 -18.11 24.44
N ASP A 481 38.02 -19.15 25.26
CA ASP A 481 38.15 -19.06 26.71
C ASP A 481 39.62 -19.12 27.12
N ILE A 482 40.25 -17.94 27.19
CA ILE A 482 41.67 -17.81 27.47
C ILE A 482 41.94 -17.91 28.99
N TRP A 483 41.09 -17.37 29.89
CA TRP A 483 41.30 -17.44 31.36
C TRP A 483 40.03 -17.16 32.20
N GLY A 484 38.90 -17.84 31.93
CA GLY A 484 37.77 -17.86 32.89
C GLY A 484 36.47 -17.24 32.38
N LEU A 485 36.08 -17.57 31.15
CA LEU A 485 34.71 -17.36 30.70
C LEU A 485 33.74 -18.23 31.52
N MET A 486 32.57 -17.68 31.80
CA MET A 486 31.51 -18.39 32.51
C MET A 486 30.68 -19.18 31.51
N TYR A 487 30.32 -20.41 31.85
CA TYR A 487 29.48 -21.28 31.02
C TYR A 487 28.06 -21.28 31.61
N PRO A 488 27.03 -20.97 30.81
CA PRO A 488 25.65 -21.08 31.26
C PRO A 488 25.27 -22.54 31.49
N SER A 489 24.35 -22.78 32.43
CA SER A 489 23.65 -24.05 32.52
C SER A 489 22.76 -24.26 31.29
N THR A 490 22.40 -25.52 31.01
CA THR A 490 21.51 -25.86 29.89
C THR A 490 20.17 -25.14 29.99
N SER A 491 19.60 -25.04 31.21
CA SER A 491 18.35 -24.33 31.45
C SER A 491 18.48 -22.85 31.10
N LEU A 492 19.54 -22.18 31.57
CA LEU A 492 19.76 -20.76 31.28
C LEU A 492 19.99 -20.52 29.78
N PHE A 493 20.78 -21.38 29.12
CA PHE A 493 20.99 -21.27 27.69
C PHE A 493 19.68 -21.41 26.91
N VAL A 494 18.85 -22.40 27.23
CA VAL A 494 17.54 -22.59 26.57
C VAL A 494 16.63 -21.38 26.77
N LEU A 495 16.63 -20.78 27.97
CA LEU A 495 15.89 -19.55 28.25
C LEU A 495 16.34 -18.40 27.35
N ILE A 496 17.65 -18.15 27.27
CA ILE A 496 18.22 -17.05 26.49
C ILE A 496 18.03 -17.30 25.00
N TRP A 497 18.18 -18.54 24.54
CA TRP A 497 17.93 -18.95 23.16
C TRP A 497 16.47 -18.74 22.75
N LYS A 498 15.50 -19.11 23.62
CA LYS A 498 14.07 -18.83 23.37
C LYS A 498 13.80 -17.33 23.26
N LYS A 499 14.42 -16.52 24.12
CA LYS A 499 14.27 -15.05 24.11
C LYS A 499 14.87 -14.43 22.85
N GLU A 500 16.09 -14.82 22.50
CA GLU A 500 16.78 -14.31 21.31
C GLU A 500 16.04 -14.71 20.03
N ASN A 501 15.52 -15.94 19.95
CA ASN A 501 14.72 -16.36 18.80
C ASN A 501 13.42 -15.58 18.72
N ALA A 502 12.68 -15.38 19.82
CA ALA A 502 11.49 -14.53 19.77
C ALA A 502 11.81 -13.10 19.31
N PHE A 503 12.95 -12.55 19.75
CA PHE A 503 13.40 -11.23 19.37
C PHE A 503 13.80 -11.14 17.88
N THR A 504 14.66 -12.05 17.42
CA THR A 504 15.15 -12.08 16.03
C THR A 504 14.06 -12.47 15.04
N GLU A 505 13.13 -13.35 15.40
CA GLU A 505 11.95 -13.65 14.58
C GLU A 505 11.07 -12.42 14.41
N CYS A 506 10.80 -11.67 15.50
CA CYS A 506 10.00 -10.46 15.43
C CYS A 506 10.66 -9.37 14.55
N LEU A 507 11.98 -9.21 14.69
CA LEU A 507 12.75 -8.19 13.95
C LEU A 507 13.10 -8.59 12.52
N SER A 508 13.07 -9.88 12.18
CA SER A 508 13.23 -10.35 10.80
C SER A 508 12.04 -9.96 9.92
N VAL A 509 10.91 -9.62 10.55
CA VAL A 509 9.62 -9.40 9.88
C VAL A 509 9.14 -7.95 10.03
N GLN A 510 9.67 -7.17 10.98
CA GLN A 510 9.24 -5.80 11.27
C GLN A 510 10.39 -4.79 11.15
N THR A 511 10.12 -3.62 10.57
CA THR A 511 11.03 -2.47 10.67
C THR A 511 11.03 -1.95 12.11
N LEU A 512 12.22 -1.73 12.69
CA LEU A 512 12.44 -1.32 14.08
C LEU A 512 11.56 -0.11 14.49
N HIS A 513 10.48 -0.37 15.22
CA HIS A 513 9.54 0.62 15.74
C HIS A 513 9.12 0.26 17.18
N HIS A 514 8.53 1.20 17.91
CA HIS A 514 8.08 1.00 19.29
C HIS A 514 7.04 -0.14 19.45
N GLU A 515 6.21 -0.38 18.43
CA GLU A 515 5.22 -1.48 18.39
C GLU A 515 5.88 -2.87 18.30
N CYS A 516 7.15 -2.98 17.92
CA CYS A 516 7.88 -4.25 17.87
C CYS A 516 8.03 -4.90 19.25
N ILE A 517 8.04 -4.11 20.33
CA ILE A 517 8.14 -4.62 21.70
C ILE A 517 6.90 -5.43 22.06
N GLU A 518 5.71 -5.00 21.64
CA GLU A 518 4.46 -5.75 21.87
C GLU A 518 4.46 -7.07 21.09
N GLY A 519 4.99 -7.06 19.87
CA GLY A 519 5.20 -8.27 19.06
C GLY A 519 6.13 -9.28 19.73
N VAL A 520 7.25 -8.82 20.27
CA VAL A 520 8.20 -9.66 21.02
C VAL A 520 7.54 -10.23 22.28
N ILE A 521 6.79 -9.42 23.04
CA ILE A 521 6.08 -9.88 24.25
C ILE A 521 5.06 -10.97 23.90
N THR A 522 4.24 -10.75 22.86
CA THR A 522 3.25 -11.73 22.41
C THR A 522 3.91 -13.05 21.97
N ALA A 523 5.05 -12.98 21.27
CA ALA A 523 5.80 -14.17 20.86
C ALA A 523 6.41 -14.92 22.06
N LEU A 524 6.83 -14.19 23.10
CA LEU A 524 7.34 -14.76 24.34
C LEU A 524 6.24 -15.45 25.18
N GLU A 525 5.04 -14.89 25.21
CA GLU A 525 3.87 -15.49 25.90
C GLU A 525 3.48 -16.84 25.29
N GLN A 526 3.64 -16.99 23.97
CA GLN A 526 3.38 -18.25 23.27
C GLN A 526 4.49 -19.29 23.50
N LYS A 527 5.73 -18.87 23.73
CA LYS A 527 6.88 -19.75 23.93
C LYS A 527 7.08 -20.05 25.41
N CYS A 528 6.25 -20.93 26.00
CA CYS A 528 6.32 -21.38 27.41
C CYS A 528 7.72 -21.20 28.04
N ILE A 529 7.89 -20.08 28.76
CA ILE A 529 9.15 -19.68 29.39
C ILE A 529 9.18 -20.29 30.78
N THR A 530 10.13 -21.21 30.99
CA THR A 530 10.31 -21.84 32.29
C THR A 530 11.09 -20.89 33.20
N PRO A 531 10.61 -20.59 34.42
CA PRO A 531 11.40 -19.84 35.39
C PRO A 531 12.65 -20.64 35.77
N ILE A 532 13.74 -19.93 36.09
CA ILE A 532 15.02 -20.52 36.48
C ILE A 532 15.42 -19.89 37.80
N GLY A 533 15.54 -20.71 38.82
CA GLY A 533 15.75 -20.28 40.19
C GLY A 533 15.69 -21.46 41.15
N CYS A 534 16.05 -21.22 42.41
CA CYS A 534 15.81 -22.21 43.46
C CYS A 534 14.35 -22.10 43.93
N GLU A 535 13.88 -22.98 44.80
CA GLU A 535 12.49 -22.91 45.29
C GLU A 535 12.15 -21.60 46.02
N LYS A 536 13.17 -20.84 46.47
CA LYS A 536 13.01 -19.58 47.20
C LYS A 536 13.14 -18.32 46.33
N HIS A 537 13.78 -18.39 45.17
CA HIS A 537 14.05 -17.26 44.26
C HIS A 537 14.00 -17.74 42.82
#